data_AF-A0A8T6A515-F1
#
_entry.id   AF-A0A8T6A515-F1
#
_cell.length_a   1.000
_cell.length_b   1.000
_cell.length_c   1.000
_cell.angle_alpha   90.00
_cell.angle_beta   90.00
_cell.angle_gamma   90.00
#
_symmetry.space_group_name_H-M   'P 1'
#
loop_
_entity.id
_entity.type
_entity.pdbx_description
1 polymer ?
#
loop_
_entity_poly.entity_id
_entity_poly.type
_entity_poly.pdbx_seq_one_letter_code
_entity_poly.pdbx_strand_id
1 'polypeptide(L)'
;ARHIHITRTTDWRIVPKVPVVEPLTLKSGIAAPRSPVNNCGKFTGGDASLPAPTPSEHAAAVLNLVDDGVIEWNDQEVVRALRGALKHDMRTPNRQQRNGSPLKPHEIAPSARLTRSERMQITRIRVDLGQNGIGPQRWELEALARGATVNYEGVNFRYPVNDEWPGFN
;
A
#
# COMPACT_ATOMS: atom_id res chain seq x y z
N ALA A 1 -7.55 3.43 -55.92
CA ALA A 1 -6.78 2.18 -55.82
C ALA A 1 -6.18 2.10 -54.42
N ARG A 2 -6.56 1.10 -53.60
CA ARG A 2 -6.02 0.90 -52.25
C ARG A 2 -4.96 -0.21 -52.35
N HIS A 3 -3.70 0.15 -52.18
CA HIS A 3 -2.58 -0.80 -52.29
C HIS A 3 -2.25 -1.37 -50.91
N ILE A 4 -2.92 -2.45 -50.54
CA ILE A 4 -2.53 -3.25 -49.36
C ILE A 4 -1.39 -4.18 -49.79
N HIS A 5 -0.21 -4.01 -49.21
CA HIS A 5 0.93 -4.90 -49.43
C HIS A 5 1.07 -5.84 -48.23
N ILE A 6 0.80 -7.12 -48.46
CA ILE A 6 0.96 -8.20 -47.48
C ILE A 6 2.36 -8.80 -47.68
N THR A 7 3.26 -8.63 -46.72
CA THR A 7 4.67 -9.06 -46.84
C THR A 7 4.97 -10.39 -46.12
N ARG A 8 4.00 -11.00 -45.43
CA ARG A 8 4.07 -12.39 -44.95
C ARG A 8 2.67 -12.97 -44.73
N THR A 9 2.32 -14.00 -45.48
CA THR A 9 1.20 -14.90 -45.14
C THR A 9 1.66 -15.79 -44.00
N THR A 10 1.09 -15.62 -42.81
CA THR A 10 1.33 -16.54 -41.69
C THR A 10 0.05 -17.34 -41.49
N ASP A 11 0.00 -18.53 -42.08
CA ASP A 11 -1.08 -19.48 -41.88
C ASP A 11 -0.93 -20.10 -40.49
N TRP A 12 -1.76 -19.67 -39.54
CA TRP A 12 -1.83 -20.32 -38.23
C TRP A 12 -2.58 -21.65 -38.39
N ARG A 13 -1.85 -22.76 -38.49
CA ARG A 13 -2.44 -24.10 -38.38
C ARG A 13 -2.32 -24.60 -36.94
N ILE A 14 -3.45 -24.91 -36.32
CA ILE A 14 -3.46 -25.56 -35.00
C ILE A 14 -3.03 -27.01 -35.22
N VAL A 15 -1.84 -27.36 -34.73
CA VAL A 15 -1.37 -28.74 -34.71
C VAL A 15 -1.94 -29.40 -33.44
N PRO A 16 -2.78 -30.45 -33.54
CA PRO A 16 -3.22 -31.18 -32.37
C PRO A 16 -2.01 -31.89 -31.72
N LYS A 17 -1.83 -31.68 -30.42
CA LYS A 17 -0.88 -32.44 -29.59
C LYS A 17 -1.39 -33.87 -29.44
N VAL A 18 -0.99 -34.75 -30.35
CA VAL A 18 -1.09 -36.19 -30.14
C VAL A 18 0.07 -36.59 -29.23
N PRO A 19 -0.16 -37.24 -28.07
CA PRO A 19 0.92 -37.91 -27.37
C PRO A 19 1.18 -39.23 -28.08
N VAL A 20 2.20 -39.27 -28.94
CA VAL A 20 2.79 -40.54 -29.36
C VAL A 20 3.58 -41.04 -28.16
N VAL A 21 3.00 -41.98 -27.41
CA VAL A 21 3.71 -42.73 -26.38
C VAL A 21 4.58 -43.75 -27.11
N GLU A 22 5.87 -43.46 -27.22
CA GLU A 22 6.90 -44.48 -27.42
C GLU A 22 7.75 -44.57 -26.14
N PRO A 23 7.94 -45.77 -25.56
CA PRO A 23 8.73 -45.93 -24.35
C PRO A 23 10.21 -45.94 -24.75
N LEU A 24 10.81 -44.75 -24.86
CA LEU A 24 12.22 -44.62 -25.20
C LEU A 24 13.10 -44.77 -23.96
N THR A 25 13.89 -45.83 -24.02
CA THR A 25 14.89 -46.35 -23.10
C THR A 25 15.85 -45.29 -22.56
N LEU A 26 16.07 -45.36 -21.25
CA LEU A 26 17.15 -44.71 -20.51
C LEU A 26 18.49 -44.76 -21.25
N LYS A 27 19.02 -43.60 -21.64
CA LYS A 27 20.46 -43.38 -21.79
C LYS A 27 20.87 -42.14 -21.01
N SER A 28 21.81 -42.38 -20.11
CA SER A 28 22.43 -41.42 -19.19
C SER A 28 23.06 -40.24 -19.92
N GLY A 29 22.68 -39.03 -19.52
CA GLY A 29 23.40 -37.79 -19.81
C GLY A 29 23.51 -36.99 -18.51
N ILE A 30 24.52 -37.30 -17.72
CA ILE A 30 24.92 -36.55 -16.53
C ILE A 30 25.49 -35.21 -17.00
N ALA A 31 24.69 -34.14 -16.95
CA ALA A 31 25.08 -32.74 -16.72
C ALA A 31 23.90 -31.82 -17.10
N ALA A 32 22.93 -31.65 -16.20
CA ALA A 32 22.06 -30.48 -16.27
C ALA A 32 22.88 -29.26 -15.80
N PRO A 33 22.91 -28.14 -16.54
CA PRO A 33 23.54 -26.92 -16.07
C PRO A 33 22.77 -26.46 -14.83
N ARG A 34 23.45 -26.44 -13.68
CA ARG A 34 22.85 -25.94 -12.44
C ARG A 34 22.47 -24.47 -12.64
N SER A 35 21.25 -24.09 -12.26
CA SER A 35 20.81 -22.70 -12.33
C SER A 35 21.68 -21.82 -11.41
N PRO A 36 21.84 -20.52 -11.69
CA PRO A 36 22.79 -19.67 -10.96
C PRO A 36 22.38 -19.33 -9.51
N VAL A 37 21.29 -19.91 -9.01
CA VAL A 37 20.58 -19.35 -7.85
C VAL A 37 20.58 -20.41 -6.75
N ASN A 38 21.66 -20.39 -5.95
CA ASN A 38 21.64 -20.31 -4.49
C ASN A 38 23.00 -20.77 -3.92
N ASN A 39 23.89 -19.81 -3.72
CA ASN A 39 25.00 -19.94 -2.76
C ASN A 39 24.39 -20.09 -1.36
N CYS A 40 24.14 -21.33 -0.92
CA CYS A 40 23.96 -21.60 0.50
C CYS A 40 25.33 -21.50 1.16
N GLY A 41 25.73 -20.27 1.49
CA GLY A 41 26.86 -20.02 2.38
C GLY A 41 26.58 -20.70 3.72
N LYS A 42 27.50 -21.58 4.13
CA LYS A 42 27.57 -22.02 5.52
C LYS A 42 27.81 -20.79 6.39
N PHE A 43 26.83 -20.40 7.20
CA PHE A 43 27.11 -19.57 8.37
C PHE A 43 27.68 -20.47 9.46
N THR A 44 29.00 -20.66 9.45
CA THR A 44 29.75 -21.04 10.65
C THR A 44 30.13 -19.73 11.34
N GLY A 45 29.37 -19.37 12.38
CA GLY A 45 29.61 -18.20 13.20
C GLY A 45 28.65 -18.24 14.37
N GLY A 46 28.97 -19.07 15.37
CA GLY A 46 28.22 -19.18 16.60
C GLY A 46 28.54 -18.01 17.51
N ASP A 47 27.73 -16.95 17.42
CA ASP A 47 27.53 -16.02 18.52
C ASP A 47 26.11 -16.26 19.04
N ALA A 48 26.00 -17.11 20.06
CA ALA A 48 24.76 -17.29 20.80
C ALA A 48 24.49 -16.03 21.63
N SER A 49 24.07 -14.96 20.95
CA SER A 49 23.37 -13.85 21.60
C SER A 49 22.09 -14.43 22.19
N LEU A 50 21.88 -14.24 23.49
CA LEU A 50 20.61 -14.56 24.13
C LEU A 50 19.47 -13.93 23.31
N PRO A 51 18.33 -14.59 23.15
CA PRO A 51 17.21 -14.00 22.44
C PRO A 51 16.85 -12.68 23.14
N ALA A 52 16.78 -11.59 22.38
CA ALA A 52 16.31 -10.33 22.91
C ALA A 52 14.88 -10.54 23.47
N PRO A 53 14.56 -9.96 24.65
CA PRO A 53 13.26 -10.15 25.26
C PRO A 53 12.16 -9.74 24.30
N THR A 54 11.09 -10.53 24.25
CA THR A 54 9.96 -10.18 23.39
C THR A 54 9.29 -8.89 23.89
N PRO A 55 8.64 -8.11 23.01
CA PRO A 55 7.96 -6.88 23.41
C PRO A 55 6.91 -7.09 24.52
N SER A 56 6.28 -8.27 24.57
CA SER A 56 5.36 -8.68 25.63
C SER A 56 6.06 -8.99 26.95
N GLU A 57 7.20 -9.69 26.92
CA GLU A 57 8.04 -9.91 28.11
C GLU A 57 8.56 -8.59 28.69
N HIS A 58 8.99 -7.67 27.83
CA HIS A 58 9.41 -6.33 28.25
C HIS A 58 8.25 -5.54 28.87
N ALA A 59 7.04 -5.60 28.31
CA ALA A 59 5.87 -4.95 28.88
C ALA A 59 5.45 -5.55 30.24
N ALA A 60 5.56 -6.87 30.41
CA ALA A 60 5.29 -7.52 31.69
C ALA A 60 6.27 -7.08 32.80
N ALA A 61 7.56 -6.97 32.47
CA ALA A 61 8.56 -6.45 33.39
C ALA A 61 8.28 -4.98 33.79
N VAL A 62 7.85 -4.16 32.82
CA VAL A 62 7.46 -2.76 33.06
C VAL A 62 6.23 -2.67 33.97
N LEU A 63 5.23 -3.55 33.80
CA LEU A 63 4.05 -3.57 34.67
C LEU A 63 4.40 -3.91 36.13
N ASN A 64 5.29 -4.89 36.35
CA ASN A 64 5.75 -5.22 37.70
C ASN A 64 6.42 -4.02 38.40
N LEU A 65 7.21 -3.24 37.67
CA LEU A 65 7.87 -2.03 38.21
C LEU A 65 6.88 -0.91 38.54
N VAL A 66 5.78 -0.83 37.80
CA VAL A 66 4.69 0.11 38.08
C VAL A 66 3.88 -0.34 39.30
N ASP A 67 3.62 -1.65 39.43
CA ASP A 67 2.94 -2.24 40.59
C ASP A 67 3.78 -2.12 41.89
N ASP A 68 5.10 -2.24 41.79
CA ASP A 68 6.06 -1.99 42.88
C ASP A 68 6.20 -0.49 43.22
N GLY A 69 5.55 0.40 42.48
CA GLY A 69 5.59 1.85 42.69
C GLY A 69 6.92 2.51 42.33
N VAL A 70 7.79 1.81 41.60
CA VAL A 70 9.12 2.29 41.20
C VAL A 70 9.03 3.25 40.01
N ILE A 71 8.02 3.08 39.15
CA ILE A 71 7.80 3.88 37.94
C ILE A 71 6.35 4.34 37.87
N GLU A 72 6.11 5.59 37.43
CA GLU A 72 4.77 6.16 37.30
C GLU A 72 4.12 5.80 35.96
N TRP A 73 2.79 5.62 35.95
CA TRP A 73 1.98 5.41 34.74
C TRP A 73 2.14 6.52 33.67
N ASN A 74 2.49 7.74 34.07
CA ASN A 74 2.68 8.88 33.18
C ASN A 74 4.04 8.92 32.48
N ASP A 75 4.95 7.99 32.82
CA ASP A 75 6.24 7.92 32.14
C ASP A 75 6.05 7.55 30.67
N GLN A 76 6.65 8.35 29.79
CA GLN A 76 6.66 8.15 28.35
C GLN A 76 7.23 6.77 27.97
N GLU A 77 8.18 6.25 28.75
CA GLU A 77 8.78 4.94 28.51
C GLU A 77 7.81 3.79 28.80
N VAL A 78 7.01 3.91 29.87
CA VAL A 78 5.94 2.95 30.22
C VAL A 78 4.88 2.92 29.13
N VAL A 79 4.40 4.10 28.72
CA VAL A 79 3.39 4.23 27.65
C VAL A 79 3.91 3.66 26.34
N ARG A 80 5.19 3.90 26.02
CA ARG A 80 5.82 3.39 24.79
C ARG A 80 5.97 1.86 24.82
N ALA A 81 6.39 1.28 25.95
CA ALA A 81 6.55 -0.16 26.12
C ALA A 81 5.21 -0.89 25.96
N LEU A 82 4.17 -0.43 26.66
CA LEU A 82 2.82 -1.00 26.60
C LEU A 82 2.22 -0.87 25.19
N ARG A 83 2.34 0.30 24.57
CA ARG A 83 1.90 0.51 23.18
C ARG A 83 2.66 -0.37 22.19
N GLY A 84 3.95 -0.63 22.45
CA GLY A 84 4.77 -1.54 21.67
C GLY A 84 4.21 -2.96 21.71
N ALA A 85 3.98 -3.49 22.91
CA ALA A 85 3.40 -4.82 23.11
C ALA A 85 2.01 -4.95 22.47
N LEU A 86 1.10 -4.00 22.72
CA LEU A 86 -0.24 -3.99 22.12
C LEU A 86 -0.21 -4.00 20.58
N LYS A 87 0.74 -3.27 19.98
CA LYS A 87 0.92 -3.26 18.53
C LYS A 87 1.49 -4.54 17.96
N HIS A 88 2.30 -5.25 18.73
CA HIS A 88 2.84 -6.55 18.33
C HIS A 88 1.76 -7.63 18.31
N ASP A 89 0.83 -7.59 19.28
CA ASP A 89 -0.26 -8.57 19.38
C ASP A 89 -1.46 -8.23 18.48
N MET A 90 -1.61 -6.95 18.08
CA MET A 90 -2.64 -6.55 17.14
C MET A 90 -2.35 -7.07 15.73
N ARG A 91 -3.29 -7.88 15.21
CA ARG A 91 -3.29 -8.29 13.81
C ARG A 91 -3.48 -7.06 12.93
N THR A 92 -2.39 -6.58 12.33
CA THR A 92 -2.49 -5.47 11.37
C THR A 92 -3.39 -5.92 10.20
N PRO A 93 -4.44 -5.14 9.86
CA PRO A 93 -5.31 -5.53 8.76
C PRO A 93 -4.47 -5.61 7.49
N ASN A 94 -4.56 -6.74 6.79
CA ASN A 94 -3.81 -6.96 5.57
C ASN A 94 -4.14 -5.80 4.61
N ARG A 95 -3.13 -5.26 3.91
CA ARG A 95 -3.34 -4.21 2.91
C ARG A 95 -4.42 -4.58 1.90
N GLN A 96 -4.62 -5.87 1.62
CA GLN A 96 -5.69 -6.40 0.75
C GLN A 96 -7.09 -6.43 1.40
N GLN A 97 -7.18 -6.43 2.72
CA GLN A 97 -8.45 -6.33 3.47
C GLN A 97 -8.93 -4.89 3.63
N ARG A 98 -8.10 -3.90 3.26
CA ARG A 98 -8.57 -2.52 3.20
C ARG A 98 -9.43 -2.39 1.95
N ASN A 99 -10.66 -1.92 2.12
CA ASN A 99 -11.58 -1.54 1.03
C ASN A 99 -11.01 -0.32 0.28
N GLY A 100 -9.95 -0.58 -0.47
CA GLY A 100 -9.23 0.39 -1.27
C GLY A 100 -9.11 -0.17 -2.67
N SER A 101 -10.18 -0.74 -3.23
CA SER A 101 -10.27 -0.89 -4.67
C SER A 101 -10.04 0.51 -5.24
N PRO A 102 -8.91 0.76 -5.93
CA PRO A 102 -8.79 1.98 -6.69
C PRO A 102 -9.97 1.94 -7.65
N LEU A 103 -10.87 2.93 -7.59
CA LEU A 103 -11.86 3.10 -8.65
C LEU A 103 -11.09 2.99 -9.95
N LYS A 104 -11.47 2.04 -10.81
CA LYS A 104 -10.60 1.76 -11.95
C LYS A 104 -10.51 3.06 -12.73
N PRO A 105 -9.32 3.50 -13.16
CA PRO A 105 -9.17 4.84 -13.75
C PRO A 105 -10.11 5.10 -14.94
N HIS A 106 -10.58 4.05 -15.62
CA HIS A 106 -11.56 4.13 -16.71
C HIS A 106 -13.02 4.27 -16.25
N GLU A 107 -13.35 3.95 -15.00
CA GLU A 107 -14.69 4.17 -14.42
C GLU A 107 -14.90 5.65 -14.07
N ILE A 108 -13.82 6.40 -13.82
CA ILE A 108 -13.87 7.84 -13.58
C ILE A 108 -13.54 8.58 -14.87
N ALA A 109 -14.49 9.36 -15.38
CA ALA A 109 -14.28 10.24 -16.52
C ALA A 109 -13.03 11.13 -16.29
N PRO A 110 -12.21 11.42 -17.33
CA PRO A 110 -11.02 12.25 -17.18
C PRO A 110 -11.28 13.59 -16.47
N SER A 111 -12.46 14.19 -16.70
CA SER A 111 -12.94 15.42 -16.05
C SER A 111 -13.27 15.27 -14.56
N ALA A 112 -13.61 14.06 -14.12
CA ALA A 112 -13.89 13.77 -12.71
C ALA A 112 -12.61 13.40 -11.93
N ARG A 113 -11.44 13.39 -12.56
CA ARG A 113 -10.16 13.15 -11.87
C ARG A 113 -9.65 14.46 -11.27
N LEU A 114 -9.27 14.42 -10.00
CA LEU A 114 -8.64 15.57 -9.37
C LEU A 114 -7.26 15.86 -9.98
N THR A 115 -7.00 17.13 -10.26
CA THR A 115 -5.70 17.66 -10.67
C THR A 115 -4.68 17.58 -9.53
N ARG A 116 -3.40 17.82 -9.84
CA ARG A 116 -2.34 17.78 -8.81
C ARG A 116 -2.52 18.89 -7.77
N SER A 117 -2.90 20.10 -8.20
CA SER A 117 -3.16 21.25 -7.32
C SER A 117 -4.35 20.95 -6.39
N GLU A 118 -5.46 20.46 -6.93
CA GLU A 118 -6.64 20.08 -6.14
C GLU A 118 -6.31 18.99 -5.10
N ARG A 119 -5.53 17.96 -5.47
CA ARG A 119 -5.10 16.92 -4.52
C ARG A 119 -4.25 17.46 -3.37
N MET A 120 -3.37 18.43 -3.65
CA MET A 120 -2.59 19.08 -2.60
C MET A 120 -3.46 19.94 -1.69
N GLN A 121 -4.51 20.56 -2.25
CA GLN A 121 -5.44 21.39 -1.50
C GLN A 121 -6.31 20.58 -0.52
N ILE A 122 -6.68 19.34 -0.88
CA ILE A 122 -7.46 18.44 0.00
C ILE A 122 -6.85 18.32 1.40
N THR A 123 -5.53 18.16 1.51
CA THR A 123 -4.87 18.04 2.81
C THR A 123 -5.04 19.30 3.64
N ARG A 124 -4.93 20.48 3.02
CA ARG A 124 -5.11 21.78 3.69
C ARG A 124 -6.56 21.96 4.16
N ILE A 125 -7.53 21.68 3.28
CA ILE A 125 -8.97 21.75 3.60
C ILE A 125 -9.28 20.80 4.76
N ARG A 126 -8.73 19.59 4.76
CA ARG A 126 -9.00 18.61 5.82
C ARG A 126 -8.49 19.05 7.18
N VAL A 127 -7.32 19.68 7.23
CA VAL A 127 -6.77 20.23 8.48
C VAL A 127 -7.63 21.38 8.99
N ASP A 128 -8.01 22.30 8.11
CA ASP A 128 -8.84 23.47 8.44
C ASP A 128 -10.24 23.04 8.93
N LEU A 129 -10.92 22.13 8.23
CA LEU A 129 -12.18 21.56 8.70
C LEU A 129 -12.03 20.82 10.03
N GLY A 130 -10.92 20.09 10.22
CA GLY A 130 -10.62 19.42 11.48
C GLY A 130 -10.41 20.39 12.66
N GLN A 131 -9.84 21.57 12.42
CA GLN A 131 -9.75 22.64 13.43
C GLN A 131 -11.13 23.17 13.83
N ASN A 132 -12.08 23.17 12.90
CA ASN A 132 -13.49 23.49 13.16
C ASN A 132 -14.27 22.31 13.76
N GLY A 133 -13.62 21.19 14.07
CA GLY A 133 -14.25 19.98 14.63
C GLY A 133 -15.05 19.16 13.61
N ILE A 134 -14.96 19.49 12.32
CA ILE A 134 -15.69 18.83 11.24
C ILE A 134 -14.89 17.62 10.76
N GLY A 135 -15.56 16.47 10.66
CA GLY A 135 -15.02 15.24 10.08
C GLY A 135 -15.52 15.06 8.63
N PRO A 136 -14.89 15.68 7.62
CA PRO A 136 -15.44 15.70 6.28
C PRO A 136 -15.37 14.33 5.59
N GLN A 137 -16.43 14.02 4.84
CA GLN A 137 -16.46 12.88 3.94
C GLN A 137 -15.58 13.11 2.72
N ARG A 138 -15.25 12.02 2.04
CA ARG A 138 -14.39 12.07 0.86
C ARG A 138 -14.97 12.98 -0.22
N TRP A 139 -16.23 12.80 -0.60
CA TRP A 139 -16.84 13.59 -1.67
C TRP A 139 -16.91 15.08 -1.32
N GLU A 140 -17.06 15.44 -0.04
CA GLU A 140 -17.08 16.83 0.43
C GLU A 140 -15.72 17.51 0.23
N LEU A 141 -14.63 16.81 0.58
CA LEU A 141 -13.27 17.28 0.31
C LEU A 141 -13.02 17.46 -1.19
N GLU A 142 -13.49 16.52 -2.01
CA GLU A 142 -13.33 16.59 -3.46
C GLU A 142 -14.20 17.71 -4.09
N ALA A 143 -15.36 18.02 -3.51
CA ALA A 143 -16.20 19.13 -3.93
C ALA A 143 -15.58 20.47 -3.56
N LEU A 144 -15.12 20.61 -2.31
CA LEU A 144 -14.46 21.82 -1.82
C LEU A 144 -13.14 22.11 -2.55
N ALA A 145 -12.36 21.08 -2.86
CA ALA A 145 -11.12 21.23 -3.63
C ALA A 145 -11.37 21.75 -5.06
N ARG A 146 -12.55 21.48 -5.63
CA ARG A 146 -12.99 22.01 -6.94
C ARG A 146 -13.65 23.39 -6.84
N GLY A 147 -13.73 23.98 -5.65
CA GLY A 147 -14.32 25.29 -5.43
C GLY A 147 -15.83 25.29 -5.21
N ALA A 148 -16.45 24.12 -5.02
CA ALA A 148 -17.84 24.05 -4.60
C ALA A 148 -18.00 24.63 -3.19
N THR A 149 -19.25 24.95 -2.83
CA THR A 149 -19.63 25.35 -1.48
C THR A 149 -20.29 24.18 -0.78
N VAL A 150 -19.84 23.85 0.42
CA VAL A 150 -20.45 22.82 1.27
C VAL A 150 -20.95 23.48 2.53
N ASN A 151 -22.19 23.18 2.91
CA ASN A 151 -22.80 23.65 4.15
C ASN A 151 -22.62 22.58 5.23
N TYR A 152 -21.99 22.95 6.34
CA TYR A 152 -21.95 22.14 7.55
C TYR A 152 -22.71 22.90 8.63
N GLU A 153 -23.81 22.32 9.13
CA GLU A 153 -24.57 22.84 10.28
C GLU A 153 -25.00 24.32 10.14
N GLY A 154 -25.27 24.78 8.92
CA GLY A 154 -25.67 26.16 8.62
C GLY A 154 -24.52 27.08 8.22
N VAL A 155 -23.26 26.64 8.34
CA VAL A 155 -22.07 27.40 7.94
C VAL A 155 -21.59 26.96 6.58
N ASN A 156 -21.45 27.90 5.65
CA ASN A 156 -20.98 27.65 4.29
C ASN A 156 -19.45 27.75 4.21
N PHE A 157 -18.80 26.70 3.72
CA PHE A 157 -17.37 26.67 3.48
C PHE A 157 -17.07 26.72 1.98
N ARG A 158 -16.13 27.59 1.59
CA ARG A 158 -15.63 27.74 0.22
C ARG A 158 -14.12 27.93 0.25
N TYR A 159 -13.43 27.27 -0.67
CA TYR A 159 -11.99 27.42 -0.85
C TYR A 159 -11.67 27.94 -2.25
N PRO A 160 -10.61 28.75 -2.41
CA PRO A 160 -10.20 29.26 -3.71
C PRO A 160 -9.71 28.11 -4.60
N VAL A 161 -10.14 28.06 -5.85
CA VAL A 161 -9.60 27.10 -6.82
C VAL A 161 -8.27 27.66 -7.31
N ASN A 162 -7.19 26.89 -7.19
CA ASN A 162 -5.92 27.22 -7.83
C ASN A 162 -6.02 26.92 -9.33
N ASP A 163 -6.78 27.76 -10.00
CA ASP A 163 -6.92 27.78 -11.45
C ASP A 163 -5.73 28.59 -12.00
N GLU A 164 -4.58 27.93 -12.16
CA GLU A 164 -3.51 28.43 -13.05
C GLU A 164 -4.02 28.32 -14.50
N TRP A 165 -4.91 29.23 -14.90
CA TRP A 165 -5.09 29.55 -16.30
C TRP A 165 -4.11 30.67 -16.62
N PRO A 166 -2.94 30.39 -17.22
CA PRO A 166 -2.15 31.46 -17.81
C PRO A 166 -3.03 32.01 -18.93
N GLY A 167 -3.54 33.23 -18.74
CA GLY A 167 -4.35 33.90 -19.76
C GLY A 167 -3.62 33.83 -21.11
N PHE A 168 -4.34 33.49 -22.16
CA PHE A 168 -3.86 33.70 -23.52
C PHE A 168 -3.65 35.21 -23.68
N ASN A 169 -2.38 35.64 -23.77
CA ASN A 169 -2.00 36.94 -24.30
C ASN A 169 -1.96 36.88 -25.82
#